data_AF-A0A140EC22-F1
#
_entry.id   AF-A0A140EC22-F1
#
_cell.length_a   1.000
_cell.length_b   1.000
_cell.length_c   1.000
_cell.angle_alpha   90.00
_cell.angle_beta   90.00
_cell.angle_gamma   90.00
#
_symmetry.space_group_name_H-M   'P 1'
#
loop_
_entity.id
_entity.type
_entity.pdbx_description
1 polymer ?
#
loop_
_entity_poly.entity_id
_entity_poly.type
_entity_poly.pdbx_seq_one_letter_code
_entity_poly.pdbx_strand_id
1 'polypeptide(L)'
;LIQNQVRTGLARMERVVRERMTTQDVEAITPQTLINIRPVVASIKEFFGTSQLSQFMDQNNPLSGLTHKRRLSALGPGGLSRERAGFEVRDVHPSHYGRMCPIETPEGPNIGLIGSLASYGRVNAFGFIETPYRKVVDGQVTDDVDYITADEEDRFVIAQANATLNDELRFTEPRVL
;
A
#
# COMPACT_ATOMS: atom_id res chain seq x y z
N LEU A 1 7.27 5.02 2.27
CA LEU A 1 8.22 4.61 3.33
C LEU A 1 9.60 5.26 3.16
N ILE A 2 10.36 4.94 2.11
CA ILE A 2 11.70 5.52 1.88
C ILE A 2 11.65 7.06 1.85
N GLN A 3 10.64 7.65 1.21
CA GLN A 3 10.42 9.10 1.21
C GLN A 3 10.42 9.72 2.62
N ASN A 4 9.81 9.06 3.62
CA ASN A 4 9.77 9.58 5.00
C ASN A 4 11.16 9.54 5.66
N GLN A 5 11.96 8.52 5.36
CA GLN A 5 13.33 8.41 5.86
C GLN A 5 14.23 9.46 5.21
N VAL A 6 14.13 9.62 3.88
CA VAL A 6 14.81 10.70 3.16
C VAL A 6 14.40 12.07 3.71
N ARG A 7 13.10 12.31 3.95
CA ARG A 7 12.62 13.56 4.57
C ARG A 7 13.26 13.81 5.94
N THR A 8 13.34 12.78 6.78
CA THR A 8 13.96 12.86 8.11
C THR A 8 15.47 13.15 8.01
N GLY A 9 16.16 12.47 7.08
CA GLY A 9 17.57 12.71 6.78
C GLY A 9 17.83 14.12 6.27
N LEU A 10 16.95 14.63 5.38
CA LEU A 10 17.01 16.00 4.86
C LEU A 10 16.75 17.04 5.94
N ALA A 11 15.80 16.82 6.85
CA ALA A 11 15.56 17.71 7.98
C ALA A 11 16.78 17.82 8.92
N ARG A 12 17.48 16.70 9.16
CA ARG A 12 18.76 16.71 9.91
C ARG A 12 19.85 17.47 9.15
N MET A 13 19.95 17.27 7.84
CA MET A 13 20.90 18.00 6.99
C MET A 13 20.59 19.50 6.95
N GLU A 14 19.32 19.89 6.86
CA GLU A 14 18.87 21.29 6.88
C GLU A 14 19.34 21.99 8.15
N ARG A 15 19.21 21.34 9.31
CA ARG A 15 19.71 21.88 10.59
C ARG A 15 21.23 22.15 10.53
N VAL A 16 22.01 21.22 9.99
CA VAL A 16 23.46 21.38 9.82
C VAL A 16 23.78 22.52 8.86
N VAL A 17 23.02 22.67 7.77
CA VAL A 17 23.17 23.78 6.83
C VAL A 17 22.91 25.12 7.53
N ARG A 18 21.80 25.25 8.26
CA ARG A 18 21.45 26.48 9.01
C ARG A 18 22.55 26.86 10.01
N GLU A 19 23.09 25.89 10.75
CA GLU A 19 24.17 26.11 11.71
C GLU A 19 25.46 26.58 11.02
N ARG A 20 25.84 25.95 9.90
CA ARG A 20 27.02 26.35 9.11
C ARG A 20 26.87 27.74 8.51
N MET A 21 25.68 28.11 8.05
CA MET A 21 25.40 29.44 7.52
C MET A 21 25.60 30.55 8.57
N THR A 22 25.39 30.26 9.86
CA THR A 22 25.61 31.25 10.94
C THR A 22 27.06 31.35 11.41
N THR A 23 27.90 30.36 11.09
CA THR A 23 29.27 30.24 11.62
C THR A 23 30.36 30.45 10.57
N GLN A 24 30.05 30.24 9.28
CA GLN A 24 31.00 30.42 8.18
C GLN A 24 30.96 31.84 7.62
N ASP A 25 32.09 32.29 7.08
CA ASP A 25 32.22 33.56 6.38
C ASP A 25 31.41 33.57 5.08
N VAL A 26 30.63 34.62 4.85
CA VAL A 26 29.67 34.76 3.76
C VAL A 26 30.36 34.67 2.39
N GLU A 27 31.59 35.18 2.27
CA GLU A 27 32.33 35.16 0.99
C GLU A 27 32.95 33.79 0.65
N ALA A 28 33.12 32.91 1.63
CA ALA A 28 33.72 31.58 1.45
C ALA A 28 32.70 30.44 1.33
N ILE A 29 31.39 30.74 1.46
CA ILE A 29 30.33 29.74 1.42
C ILE A 29 30.11 29.22 -0.01
N THR A 30 30.10 27.89 -0.15
CA THR A 30 29.66 27.21 -1.36
C THR A 30 28.66 26.10 -1.00
N PRO A 31 27.81 25.63 -1.93
CA PRO A 31 26.89 24.52 -1.64
C PRO A 31 27.59 23.26 -1.11
N GLN A 32 28.83 23.00 -1.57
CA GLN A 32 29.62 21.86 -1.09
C GLN A 32 30.05 22.00 0.37
N THR A 33 30.36 23.21 0.85
CA THR A 33 30.76 23.42 2.25
C THR A 33 29.57 23.35 3.20
N LEU A 34 28.37 23.65 2.72
CA LEU A 34 27.13 23.57 3.51
C LEU A 34 26.54 22.16 3.56
N ILE A 35 26.53 21.44 2.44
CA ILE A 35 25.84 20.16 2.31
C ILE A 35 26.68 19.04 2.96
N ASN A 36 26.13 18.43 4.01
CA ASN A 36 26.64 17.20 4.58
C ASN A 36 25.65 16.05 4.33
N ILE A 37 26.00 15.13 3.44
CA ILE A 37 25.12 14.00 3.07
C ILE A 37 25.08 12.87 4.11
N ARG A 38 26.00 12.85 5.10
CA ARG A 38 26.10 11.76 6.07
C ARG A 38 24.78 11.45 6.80
N PRO A 39 23.98 12.44 7.26
CA PRO A 39 22.69 12.17 7.93
C PRO A 39 21.66 11.53 7.00
N VAL A 40 21.67 11.87 5.72
CA VAL A 40 20.77 11.30 4.70
C VAL A 40 21.14 9.85 4.44
N VAL A 41 22.42 9.58 4.16
CA VAL A 41 22.93 8.22 3.91
C VAL A 41 22.72 7.34 5.14
N ALA A 42 22.97 7.85 6.35
CA ALA A 42 22.76 7.12 7.59
C ALA A 42 21.29 6.73 7.79
N SER A 43 20.35 7.65 7.54
CA SER A 43 18.90 7.36 7.65
C SER A 43 18.45 6.27 6.68
N ILE A 44 18.95 6.28 5.44
CA ILE A 44 18.65 5.24 4.45
C ILE A 44 19.25 3.89 4.90
N LYS A 45 20.50 3.88 5.34
CA LYS A 45 21.20 2.67 5.79
C LYS A 45 20.52 2.06 7.03
N GLU A 46 20.12 2.90 7.98
CA GLU A 46 19.39 2.50 9.17
C GLU A 46 18.06 1.84 8.78
N PHE A 47 17.28 2.47 7.88
CA PHE A 47 16.01 1.91 7.42
C PHE A 47 16.18 0.51 6.81
N PHE A 48 17.12 0.31 5.88
CA PHE A 48 17.30 -1.01 5.27
C PHE A 48 17.93 -2.04 6.23
N GLY A 49 18.70 -1.59 7.22
CA GLY A 49 19.38 -2.47 8.17
C GLY A 49 18.53 -2.94 9.35
N THR A 50 17.61 -2.11 9.86
CA THR A 50 16.92 -2.39 11.13
C THR A 50 15.39 -2.29 11.06
N SER A 51 14.82 -1.79 9.96
CA SER A 51 13.36 -1.67 9.85
C SER A 51 12.67 -3.03 9.78
N GLN A 52 11.57 -3.18 10.52
CA GLN A 52 10.68 -4.34 10.42
C GLN A 52 10.05 -4.52 9.02
N LEU A 53 10.02 -3.45 8.24
CA LEU A 53 9.49 -3.44 6.87
C LEU A 53 10.59 -3.75 5.83
N SER A 54 11.87 -3.79 6.24
CA SER A 54 12.99 -4.26 5.42
C SER A 54 13.28 -5.71 5.77
N GLN A 55 12.64 -6.64 5.05
CA GLN A 55 12.65 -8.06 5.37
C GLN A 55 13.60 -8.83 4.44
N PHE A 56 14.21 -9.89 4.95
CA PHE A 56 14.89 -10.87 4.12
C PHE A 56 13.88 -11.53 3.19
N MET A 57 14.17 -11.50 1.88
CA MET A 57 13.25 -12.05 0.89
C MET A 57 13.09 -13.56 1.08
N ASP A 58 11.86 -14.01 1.33
CA ASP A 58 11.48 -15.41 1.22
C ASP A 58 11.71 -15.93 -0.21
N GLN A 59 12.56 -16.95 -0.32
CA GLN A 59 13.02 -17.52 -1.59
C GLN A 59 12.90 -19.05 -1.60
N ASN A 60 11.99 -19.61 -0.80
CA ASN A 60 11.75 -21.07 -0.83
C ASN A 60 11.32 -21.56 -2.22
N ASN A 61 10.53 -20.77 -2.93
CA ASN A 61 10.14 -21.00 -4.32
C ASN A 61 9.67 -19.67 -4.97
N PRO A 62 9.44 -19.63 -6.29
CA PRO A 62 9.02 -18.40 -6.98
C PRO A 62 7.72 -17.79 -6.45
N LEU A 63 6.75 -18.63 -6.03
CA LEU A 63 5.48 -18.16 -5.48
C LEU A 63 5.69 -17.47 -4.13
N SER A 64 6.49 -18.06 -3.22
CA SER A 64 6.83 -17.43 -1.94
C SER A 64 7.44 -16.04 -2.11
N GLY A 65 8.35 -15.88 -3.07
CA GLY A 65 8.94 -14.58 -3.39
C GLY A 65 7.94 -13.58 -3.97
N LEU A 66 7.00 -14.04 -4.80
CA LEU A 66 5.93 -13.20 -5.35
C LEU A 66 4.94 -12.76 -4.27
N THR A 67 4.45 -13.69 -3.45
CA THR A 67 3.56 -13.41 -2.31
C THR A 67 4.21 -12.44 -1.35
N HIS A 68 5.49 -12.62 -1.02
CA HIS A 68 6.19 -11.72 -0.11
C HIS A 68 6.26 -10.29 -0.64
N LYS A 69 6.46 -10.10 -1.95
CA LYS A 69 6.45 -8.77 -2.58
C LYS A 69 5.06 -8.11 -2.62
N ARG A 70 3.99 -8.90 -2.57
CA ARG A 70 2.58 -8.44 -2.57
C ARG A 70 1.95 -8.40 -1.17
N ARG A 71 2.76 -8.59 -0.13
CA ARG A 71 2.30 -8.64 1.27
C ARG A 71 1.89 -7.26 1.78
N LEU A 72 0.78 -7.21 2.48
CA LEU A 72 0.26 -6.06 3.20
C LEU A 72 0.46 -6.32 4.70
N SER A 73 1.04 -5.36 5.43
CA SER A 73 1.34 -5.49 6.87
C SER A 73 0.79 -4.30 7.63
N ALA A 74 -0.05 -4.56 8.63
CA ALA A 74 -0.50 -3.56 9.60
C ALA A 74 0.55 -3.29 10.71
N LEU A 75 1.56 -4.15 10.81
CA LEU A 75 2.66 -4.04 11.77
C LEU A 75 3.77 -3.14 11.23
N GLY A 76 4.48 -2.48 12.15
CA GLY A 76 5.68 -1.69 11.86
C GLY A 76 5.61 -0.28 12.43
N PRO A 77 6.68 0.52 12.26
CA PRO A 77 6.70 1.92 12.71
C PRO A 77 5.57 2.73 12.09
N GLY A 78 4.72 3.34 12.92
CA GLY A 78 3.53 4.09 12.50
C GLY A 78 2.27 3.24 12.27
N GLY A 79 2.37 1.91 12.37
CA GLY A 79 1.25 0.99 12.37
C GLY A 79 0.87 0.53 13.78
N LEU A 80 0.31 -0.68 13.87
CA LEU A 80 -0.09 -1.29 15.13
C LEU A 80 1.04 -2.11 15.75
N SER A 81 1.10 -2.13 17.09
CA SER A 81 1.84 -3.18 17.79
C SER A 81 0.98 -4.44 17.88
N ARG A 82 1.61 -5.61 17.85
CA ARG A 82 0.89 -6.89 17.92
C ARG A 82 0.00 -6.99 19.16
N GLU A 83 0.48 -6.49 20.30
CA GLU A 83 -0.23 -6.53 21.58
C GLU A 83 -1.43 -5.58 21.66
N ARG A 84 -1.42 -4.49 20.88
CA ARG A 84 -2.51 -3.50 20.83
C ARG A 84 -3.53 -3.79 19.73
N ALA A 85 -3.25 -4.77 18.87
CA ALA A 85 -4.16 -5.17 17.81
C ALA A 85 -5.27 -6.08 18.36
N GLY A 86 -6.43 -5.49 18.62
CA GLY A 86 -7.64 -6.20 19.05
C GLY A 86 -8.21 -7.14 17.99
N PHE A 87 -9.35 -7.77 18.30
CA PHE A 87 -10.01 -8.69 17.38
C PHE A 87 -10.59 -7.99 16.14
N GLU A 88 -11.22 -6.82 16.31
CA GLU A 88 -11.90 -6.09 15.23
C GLU A 88 -10.98 -5.73 14.05
N VAL A 89 -9.70 -5.44 14.32
CA VAL A 89 -8.73 -5.08 13.27
C VAL A 89 -8.18 -6.29 12.51
N ARG A 90 -8.49 -7.51 12.96
CA ARG A 90 -8.04 -8.78 12.34
C ARG A 90 -9.12 -9.41 11.48
N ASP A 91 -10.38 -9.05 11.70
CA ASP A 91 -11.51 -9.59 10.97
C ASP A 91 -11.54 -9.09 9.51
N VAL A 92 -12.21 -9.87 8.67
CA VAL A 92 -12.38 -9.52 7.25
C VAL A 92 -13.48 -8.47 7.13
N HIS A 93 -13.12 -7.30 6.61
CA HIS A 93 -14.07 -6.25 6.31
C HIS A 93 -14.63 -6.41 4.87
N PRO A 94 -15.92 -6.10 4.60
CA PRO A 94 -16.48 -6.20 3.24
C PRO A 94 -15.70 -5.42 2.17
N SER A 95 -15.15 -4.26 2.52
CA SER A 95 -14.32 -3.45 1.60
C SER A 95 -13.02 -4.13 1.17
N HIS A 96 -12.61 -5.23 1.81
CA HIS A 96 -11.46 -6.03 1.38
C HIS A 96 -11.74 -6.74 0.04
N TYR A 97 -13.00 -6.91 -0.35
CA TYR A 97 -13.36 -7.57 -1.60
C TYR A 97 -12.63 -6.92 -2.80
N GLY A 98 -11.97 -7.74 -3.61
CA GLY A 98 -11.16 -7.28 -4.75
C GLY A 98 -9.88 -6.50 -4.39
N ARG A 99 -9.58 -6.24 -3.10
CA ARG A 99 -8.46 -5.40 -2.63
C ARG A 99 -7.45 -6.18 -1.81
N MET A 100 -7.89 -6.87 -0.76
CA MET A 100 -7.07 -7.71 0.11
C MET A 100 -7.65 -9.12 0.12
N CYS A 101 -6.79 -10.14 -0.02
CA CYS A 101 -7.24 -11.53 0.02
C CYS A 101 -7.80 -11.86 1.41
N PRO A 102 -9.07 -12.32 1.53
CA PRO A 102 -9.64 -12.67 2.82
C PRO A 102 -9.18 -14.05 3.34
N ILE A 103 -8.47 -14.81 2.50
CA ILE A 103 -8.03 -16.18 2.80
C ILE A 103 -6.54 -16.22 3.19
N GLU A 104 -5.68 -15.54 2.42
CA GLU A 104 -4.24 -15.63 2.58
C GLU A 104 -3.74 -14.73 3.72
N THR A 105 -3.68 -15.32 4.92
CA THR A 105 -3.11 -14.74 6.13
C THR A 105 -2.32 -15.81 6.89
N PRO A 106 -1.24 -15.47 7.62
CA PRO A 106 -0.62 -16.41 8.54
C PRO A 106 -1.62 -16.90 9.59
N GLU A 107 -1.62 -18.20 9.89
CA GLU A 107 -2.52 -18.81 10.89
C GLU A 107 -2.12 -18.49 12.34
N GLY A 108 -0.84 -18.17 12.56
CA GLY A 108 -0.30 -17.90 13.89
C GLY A 108 -0.71 -16.52 14.48
N PRO A 109 0.09 -15.95 15.40
CA PRO A 109 -0.28 -14.73 16.12
C PRO A 109 -0.42 -13.47 15.24
N ASN A 110 0.00 -13.55 13.98
CA ASN A 110 -0.13 -12.47 12.99
C ASN A 110 -1.41 -12.58 12.14
N ILE A 111 -2.32 -13.52 12.44
CA ILE A 111 -3.60 -13.65 11.73
C ILE A 111 -4.35 -12.30 11.66
N GLY A 112 -4.77 -11.92 10.45
CA GLY A 112 -5.47 -10.67 10.16
C GLY A 112 -4.58 -9.42 10.14
N LEU A 113 -3.34 -9.49 10.62
CA LEU A 113 -2.39 -8.36 10.63
C LEU A 113 -1.45 -8.34 9.42
N ILE A 114 -1.35 -9.49 8.75
CA ILE A 114 -0.60 -9.67 7.52
C ILE A 114 -1.53 -10.34 6.52
N GLY A 115 -1.72 -9.68 5.38
CA GLY A 115 -2.48 -10.22 4.26
C GLY A 115 -1.72 -10.08 2.96
N SER A 116 -2.38 -10.44 1.86
CA SER A 116 -1.86 -10.27 0.50
C SER A 116 -2.78 -9.39 -0.32
N LEU A 117 -2.18 -8.60 -1.22
CA LEU A 117 -2.92 -7.82 -2.21
C LEU A 117 -3.69 -8.76 -3.15
N ALA A 118 -4.99 -8.53 -3.32
CA ALA A 118 -5.84 -9.32 -4.21
C ALA A 118 -5.33 -9.29 -5.67
N SER A 119 -5.76 -10.26 -6.49
CA SER A 119 -5.21 -10.48 -7.85
C SER A 119 -5.19 -9.23 -8.72
N TYR A 120 -6.31 -8.50 -8.78
CA TYR A 120 -6.45 -7.28 -9.57
C TYR A 120 -6.32 -5.99 -8.74
N GLY A 121 -6.07 -6.10 -7.43
CA GLY A 121 -5.90 -4.94 -6.56
C GLY A 121 -4.70 -4.11 -6.97
N ARG A 122 -4.89 -2.79 -7.05
CA ARG A 122 -3.86 -1.80 -7.42
C ARG A 122 -3.81 -0.67 -6.40
N VAL A 123 -2.62 -0.15 -6.11
CA VAL A 123 -2.46 1.04 -5.25
C VAL A 123 -2.45 2.31 -6.10
N ASN A 124 -3.26 3.31 -5.73
CA ASN A 124 -3.33 4.59 -6.42
C ASN A 124 -2.33 5.62 -5.87
N ALA A 125 -2.30 6.83 -6.45
CA ALA A 125 -1.34 7.87 -6.07
C ALA A 125 -1.51 8.37 -4.62
N PHE A 126 -2.71 8.24 -4.06
CA PHE A 126 -3.03 8.62 -2.69
C PHE A 126 -2.75 7.50 -1.68
N GLY A 127 -2.49 6.28 -2.16
CA GLY A 127 -2.20 5.10 -1.33
C GLY A 127 -3.41 4.22 -1.03
N PHE A 128 -4.57 4.46 -1.64
CA PHE A 128 -5.73 3.58 -1.53
C PHE A 128 -5.63 2.41 -2.50
N ILE A 129 -6.28 1.29 -2.16
CA ILE A 129 -6.37 0.13 -3.03
C ILE A 129 -7.64 0.24 -3.87
N GLU A 130 -7.47 0.17 -5.18
CA GLU A 130 -8.53 0.15 -6.18
C GLU A 130 -8.70 -1.27 -6.73
N THR A 131 -9.91 -1.57 -7.19
CA THR A 131 -10.22 -2.83 -7.86
C THR A 131 -11.01 -2.54 -9.15
N PRO A 132 -10.77 -3.28 -10.24
CA PRO A 132 -11.44 -3.02 -11.52
C PRO A 132 -12.85 -3.61 -11.56
N TYR A 133 -13.78 -2.85 -12.13
CA TYR A 133 -15.14 -3.29 -12.44
C TYR A 133 -15.52 -2.94 -13.88
N ARG A 134 -16.41 -3.73 -14.48
CA ARG A 134 -17.01 -3.43 -15.78
C ARG A 134 -18.24 -2.55 -15.59
N LYS A 135 -18.32 -1.48 -16.36
CA LYS A 135 -19.46 -0.56 -16.31
C LYS A 135 -20.70 -1.18 -16.94
N VAL A 136 -21.84 -0.99 -16.31
CA VAL A 136 -23.16 -1.39 -16.82
C VAL A 136 -23.97 -0.14 -17.15
N VAL A 137 -24.51 -0.07 -18.37
CA VAL A 137 -25.37 1.03 -18.83
C VAL A 137 -26.68 0.43 -19.34
N ASP A 138 -27.81 0.88 -18.79
CA ASP A 138 -29.15 0.41 -19.17
C ASP A 138 -29.31 -1.13 -19.24
N GLY A 139 -28.73 -1.80 -18.24
CA GLY A 139 -28.78 -3.27 -18.11
C GLY A 139 -27.85 -4.04 -19.05
N GLN A 140 -27.00 -3.36 -19.81
CA GLN A 140 -26.00 -3.95 -20.69
C GLN A 140 -24.60 -3.78 -20.09
N VAL A 141 -23.87 -4.90 -19.95
CA VAL A 141 -22.48 -4.90 -19.50
C VAL A 141 -21.58 -4.43 -20.65
N THR A 142 -20.71 -3.47 -20.36
CA THR A 142 -19.76 -2.91 -21.34
C THR A 142 -18.34 -3.43 -21.11
N ASP A 143 -17.45 -3.23 -22.08
CA ASP A 143 -16.03 -3.55 -21.95
C ASP A 143 -15.21 -2.41 -21.31
N ASP A 144 -15.88 -1.34 -20.87
CA ASP A 144 -15.25 -0.24 -20.15
C ASP A 144 -14.95 -0.69 -18.71
N VAL A 145 -13.67 -0.57 -18.32
CA VAL A 145 -13.16 -1.06 -17.04
C VAL A 145 -12.66 0.12 -16.22
N ASP A 146 -13.39 0.40 -15.14
CA ASP A 146 -13.06 1.45 -14.18
C ASP A 146 -12.44 0.84 -12.92
N TYR A 147 -11.31 1.40 -12.48
CA TYR A 147 -10.72 1.10 -11.18
C TYR A 147 -11.31 2.03 -10.15
N ILE A 148 -11.96 1.48 -9.12
CA ILE A 148 -12.64 2.28 -8.09
C ILE A 148 -12.12 1.95 -6.69
N THR A 149 -12.09 2.97 -5.83
CA THR A 149 -11.74 2.84 -4.41
C THR A 149 -12.90 2.25 -3.60
N ALA A 150 -12.65 1.91 -2.34
CA ALA A 150 -13.69 1.34 -1.46
C ALA A 150 -14.86 2.30 -1.22
N ASP A 151 -14.57 3.59 -1.04
CA ASP A 151 -15.57 4.64 -0.83
C ASP A 151 -16.39 4.94 -2.09
N GLU A 152 -15.78 4.81 -3.27
CA GLU A 152 -16.49 4.92 -4.54
C GLU A 152 -17.40 3.72 -4.77
N GLU A 153 -16.92 2.49 -4.47
CA GLU A 153 -17.69 1.26 -4.60
C GLU A 153 -18.99 1.29 -3.78
N ASP A 154 -18.96 1.83 -2.56
CA ASP A 154 -20.14 1.95 -1.68
C ASP A 154 -21.28 2.79 -2.31
N ARG A 155 -20.99 3.60 -3.33
CA ARG A 155 -21.97 4.42 -4.04
C ARG A 155 -22.68 3.67 -5.17
N PHE A 156 -22.21 2.46 -5.50
CA PHE A 156 -22.73 1.65 -6.58
C PHE A 156 -23.26 0.31 -6.05
N VAL A 157 -24.10 -0.34 -6.86
CA VAL A 157 -24.50 -1.72 -6.64
C VAL A 157 -23.68 -2.58 -7.58
N ILE A 158 -22.92 -3.53 -7.03
CA ILE A 158 -22.02 -4.38 -7.79
C ILE A 158 -22.68 -5.74 -8.04
N ALA A 159 -22.82 -6.10 -9.32
CA ALA A 159 -23.27 -7.44 -9.71
C ALA A 159 -22.09 -8.43 -9.68
N GLN A 160 -22.36 -9.69 -9.33
CA GLN A 160 -21.34 -10.74 -9.33
C GLN A 160 -20.90 -11.09 -10.76
N ALA A 161 -19.64 -11.52 -10.89
CA ALA A 161 -19.04 -11.88 -12.17
C ALA A 161 -19.68 -13.11 -12.85
N ASN A 162 -20.40 -13.94 -12.10
CA ASN A 162 -21.09 -15.14 -12.58
C ASN A 162 -22.57 -14.90 -12.94
N ALA A 163 -23.04 -13.65 -12.94
CA ALA A 163 -24.39 -13.32 -13.39
C ALA A 163 -24.59 -13.75 -14.86
N THR A 164 -25.72 -14.39 -15.15
CA THR A 164 -26.02 -14.91 -16.49
C THR A 164 -26.33 -13.76 -17.46
N LEU A 165 -25.63 -13.75 -18.59
CA LEU A 165 -25.78 -12.75 -19.66
C LEU A 165 -26.27 -13.44 -20.95
N ASN A 166 -27.02 -12.70 -21.77
CA ASN A 166 -27.35 -13.11 -23.14
C ASN A 166 -26.21 -12.73 -24.12
N ASP A 167 -26.39 -13.08 -25.40
CA ASP A 167 -25.42 -12.79 -26.47
C ASP A 167 -25.16 -11.29 -26.69
N GLU A 168 -26.06 -10.41 -26.23
CA GLU A 168 -25.93 -8.96 -26.28
C GLU A 168 -25.31 -8.37 -25.00
N LEU A 169 -24.80 -9.20 -24.08
CA LEU A 169 -24.24 -8.80 -22.78
C LEU A 169 -25.26 -8.13 -21.84
N ARG A 170 -26.54 -8.47 -21.95
CA ARG A 170 -27.60 -8.04 -21.02
C ARG A 170 -27.90 -9.12 -20.00
N PHE A 171 -28.26 -8.72 -18.79
CA PHE A 171 -28.67 -9.65 -17.74
C PHE A 171 -29.93 -10.41 -18.15
N THR A 172 -29.91 -11.74 -18.04
CA THR A 172 -31.08 -12.58 -18.36
C THR A 172 -32.11 -12.59 -17.24
N GLU A 173 -31.65 -12.39 -16.00
CA GLU A 173 -32.48 -12.38 -14.81
C GLU A 173 -32.90 -10.95 -14.42
N PRO A 174 -34.10 -10.76 -13.85
CA PRO A 174 -34.57 -9.45 -13.42
C PRO A 174 -33.85 -8.93 -12.17
N ARG A 175 -33.10 -9.78 -11.46
CA ARG A 175 -32.32 -9.44 -10.26
C ARG A 175 -30.97 -10.14 -10.35
N VAL A 176 -29.93 -9.45 -9.89
CA VAL A 176 -28.60 -9.99 -9.66
C VAL A 176 -28.37 -10.07 -8.15
N LEU A 177 -27.91 -11.22 -7.67
CA LEU A 177 -27.57 -11.49 -6.27
C LEU A 177 -26.07 -11.29 -6.04
#